data_AF-R9J9F7-F1
#
_entry.id   AF-R9J9F7-F1
#
_cell.length_a   1.000
_cell.length_b   1.000
_cell.length_c   1.000
_cell.angle_alpha   90.00
_cell.angle_beta   90.00
_cell.angle_gamma   90.00
#
_symmetry.space_group_name_H-M   'P 1'
#
loop_
_entity.id
_entity.type
_entity.pdbx_description
1 polymer ?
#
loop_
_entity_poly.entity_id
_entity_poly.type
_entity_poly.pdbx_seq_one_letter_code
_entity_poly.pdbx_strand_id
1 'polypeptide(L)'
;MNARVVNDTVIGKFTNSFCIPIVPFPDGNGRTGRLLVNLELMKAGYPPIDIKFADRISYYNGFDEYYAKHNLGAMEKLFADYVNARLDSYLMMLEK
;
A
#
# COMPACT_ATOMS: atom_id res chain seq x y z
N MET A 1 4.80 11.14 -12.89
CA MET A 1 4.15 9.80 -12.91
C MET A 1 2.66 9.97 -12.68
N ASN A 2 1.81 9.23 -13.40
CA ASN A 2 0.35 9.39 -13.27
C ASN A 2 -0.13 8.57 -12.07
N ALA A 3 -0.40 9.24 -10.93
CA ALA A 3 -0.91 8.63 -9.70
C ALA A 3 -2.18 7.79 -9.91
N ARG A 4 -2.87 8.02 -11.02
CA ARG A 4 -4.10 7.35 -11.43
C ARG A 4 -4.00 5.83 -11.62
N VAL A 5 -2.83 5.29 -11.99
CA VAL A 5 -2.68 3.83 -12.21
C VAL A 5 -2.54 3.05 -10.89
N VAL A 6 -2.00 3.69 -9.84
CA VAL A 6 -1.95 3.11 -8.49
C VAL A 6 -3.35 3.09 -7.85
N ASN A 7 -4.15 4.14 -8.10
CA ASN A 7 -5.45 4.36 -7.47
C ASN A 7 -6.48 3.26 -7.75
N ASP A 8 -6.80 2.99 -9.03
CA ASP A 8 -8.04 2.24 -9.31
C ASP A 8 -7.88 0.71 -9.26
N THR A 9 -6.65 0.20 -9.40
CA THR A 9 -6.44 -1.26 -9.55
C THR A 9 -5.79 -1.91 -8.34
N VAL A 10 -4.77 -1.30 -7.75
CA VAL A 10 -3.99 -1.95 -6.68
C VAL A 10 -4.67 -1.75 -5.34
N ILE A 11 -5.03 -0.51 -5.00
CA ILE A 11 -5.59 -0.16 -3.69
C ILE A 11 -7.07 -0.58 -3.59
N GLY A 12 -7.85 -0.43 -4.67
CA GLY A 12 -9.22 -0.92 -4.73
C GLY A 12 -9.34 -2.45 -4.62
N LYS A 13 -8.45 -3.22 -5.28
CA LYS A 13 -8.42 -4.69 -5.14
C LYS A 13 -7.89 -5.12 -3.77
N PHE A 14 -6.94 -4.38 -3.21
CA PHE A 14 -6.40 -4.63 -1.87
C PHE A 14 -7.47 -4.41 -0.80
N THR A 15 -8.17 -3.27 -0.81
CA THR A 15 -9.24 -3.02 0.17
C THR A 15 -10.38 -4.02 0.04
N ASN A 16 -10.79 -4.40 -1.18
CA ASN A 16 -11.85 -5.39 -1.37
C ASN A 16 -11.44 -6.82 -0.94
N SER A 17 -10.15 -7.16 -1.00
CA SER A 17 -9.64 -8.48 -0.61
C SER A 17 -9.19 -8.56 0.85
N PHE A 18 -8.86 -7.44 1.49
CA PHE A 18 -8.22 -7.39 2.81
C PHE A 18 -9.10 -6.77 3.91
N CYS A 19 -10.11 -5.97 3.55
CA CYS A 19 -11.05 -5.38 4.53
C CYS A 19 -12.26 -6.26 4.85
N ILE A 20 -12.23 -7.54 4.47
CA ILE A 20 -13.24 -8.49 4.93
C ILE A 20 -13.03 -8.65 6.44
N PRO A 21 -14.06 -8.58 7.30
CA PRO A 21 -13.96 -8.74 8.75
C PRO A 21 -13.54 -10.16 9.20
N ILE A 22 -12.91 -10.92 8.30
CA ILE A 22 -12.38 -12.25 8.54
C ILE A 22 -10.93 -12.02 8.90
N VAL A 23 -10.60 -12.31 10.14
CA VAL A 23 -9.24 -12.38 10.65
C VAL A 23 -8.84 -13.86 10.54
N PRO A 24 -8.43 -14.36 9.36
CA PRO A 24 -8.29 -15.80 9.14
C PRO A 24 -7.16 -16.41 9.99
N PHE A 25 -6.24 -15.57 10.47
CA PHE A 25 -5.10 -15.98 11.28
C PHE A 25 -5.15 -15.37 12.69
N PRO A 26 -4.85 -16.13 13.75
CA PRO A 26 -4.78 -15.62 15.14
C PRO A 26 -3.78 -14.47 15.32
N ASP A 27 -2.69 -14.48 14.55
CA ASP A 27 -1.68 -13.42 14.43
C ASP A 27 -1.15 -13.42 12.98
N GLY A 28 -0.67 -12.27 12.51
CA GLY A 28 0.03 -12.17 11.23
C GLY A 28 -0.76 -11.48 10.13
N ASN A 29 -2.01 -11.09 10.35
CA ASN A 29 -2.83 -10.41 9.34
C ASN A 29 -2.12 -9.14 8.80
N GLY A 30 -1.55 -8.31 9.67
CA GLY A 30 -0.79 -7.15 9.21
C GLY A 30 0.43 -7.48 8.32
N ARG A 31 1.09 -8.64 8.54
CA ARG A 31 2.21 -9.12 7.70
C ARG A 31 1.70 -9.61 6.36
N THR A 32 0.66 -10.44 6.36
CA THR A 32 0.02 -10.96 5.15
C THR A 32 -0.55 -9.84 4.28
N GLY A 33 -1.14 -8.81 4.90
CA GLY A 33 -1.65 -7.64 4.19
C GLY A 33 -0.58 -6.89 3.44
N ARG A 34 0.56 -6.61 4.09
CA ARG A 34 1.71 -5.98 3.42
C ARG A 34 2.27 -6.82 2.27
N LEU A 35 2.35 -8.14 2.45
CA LEU A 35 2.77 -9.05 1.39
C LEU A 35 1.80 -9.03 0.19
N LEU A 36 0.50 -8.97 0.45
CA LEU A 36 -0.52 -8.90 -0.60
C LEU A 36 -0.46 -7.57 -1.37
N VAL A 37 -0.27 -6.43 -0.67
CA VAL A 37 -0.02 -5.13 -1.32
C VAL A 37 1.18 -5.24 -2.25
N ASN A 38 2.29 -5.79 -1.75
CA ASN A 38 3.50 -5.94 -2.55
C ASN A 38 3.31 -6.88 -3.74
N LEU A 39 2.53 -7.96 -3.59
CA LEU A 39 2.18 -8.84 -4.70
C LEU A 39 1.41 -8.10 -5.79
N GLU A 40 0.40 -7.31 -5.45
CA GLU A 40 -0.38 -6.54 -6.42
C GLU A 40 0.44 -5.42 -7.07
N LEU A 41 1.31 -4.75 -6.31
CA LEU A 41 2.27 -3.77 -6.86
C LEU A 41 3.18 -4.43 -7.89
N MET A 42 3.77 -5.58 -7.56
CA MET A 42 4.65 -6.33 -8.47
C MET A 42 3.92 -6.79 -9.73
N LYS A 43 2.68 -7.27 -9.60
CA LYS A 43 1.83 -7.62 -10.76
C LYS A 43 1.55 -6.42 -11.67
N ALA A 44 1.45 -5.23 -11.10
CA ALA A 44 1.27 -3.98 -11.83
C ALA A 44 2.60 -3.36 -12.33
N GLY A 45 3.74 -4.00 -12.11
CA GLY A 45 5.05 -3.52 -12.55
C GLY A 45 5.69 -2.47 -11.63
N TYR A 46 5.11 -2.25 -10.44
CA TYR A 46 5.67 -1.36 -9.43
C TYR A 46 6.65 -2.10 -8.52
N PRO A 47 7.66 -1.39 -7.97
CA PRO A 47 8.52 -1.98 -6.99
C PRO A 47 7.76 -2.28 -5.68
N PRO A 48 8.13 -3.35 -4.97
CA PRO A 48 7.60 -3.59 -3.63
C PRO A 48 8.03 -2.47 -2.68
N ILE A 49 7.14 -2.13 -1.75
CA ILE A 49 7.36 -1.10 -0.74
C ILE A 49 7.55 -1.71 0.65
N ASP A 50 8.32 -1.03 1.49
CA ASP A 50 8.54 -1.38 2.89
C ASP A 50 8.01 -0.25 3.79
N ILE A 51 6.79 -0.43 4.30
CA ILE A 51 6.15 0.55 5.19
C ILE A 51 6.83 0.49 6.55
N LYS A 52 7.52 1.57 6.91
CA LYS A 52 8.32 1.65 8.14
C LYS A 52 7.43 1.63 9.37
N PHE A 53 7.97 1.07 10.46
CA PHE A 53 7.29 1.05 11.77
C PHE A 53 6.95 2.45 12.31
N ALA A 54 7.71 3.47 11.91
CA ALA A 54 7.44 4.87 12.24
C ALA A 54 6.08 5.34 11.69
N ASP A 55 5.68 4.84 10.52
CA ASP A 55 4.46 5.26 9.83
C ASP A 55 3.27 4.34 10.10
N ARG A 56 3.37 3.46 11.10
CA ARG A 56 2.29 2.53 11.48
C ARG A 56 0.98 3.26 11.80
N ILE A 57 1.06 4.45 12.40
CA ILE A 57 -0.11 5.24 12.77
C ILE A 57 -0.81 5.73 11.50
N SER A 58 -0.05 6.31 10.56
CA SER A 58 -0.56 6.75 9.26
C SER A 58 -1.18 5.59 8.48
N TYR A 59 -0.57 4.41 8.54
CA TYR A 59 -1.08 3.19 7.92
C TYR A 59 -2.44 2.77 8.50
N TYR A 60 -2.58 2.72 9.83
CA TYR A 60 -3.86 2.40 10.48
C TYR A 60 -4.92 3.48 10.28
N ASN A 61 -4.55 4.76 10.37
CA ASN A 61 -5.46 5.87 10.10
C ASN A 61 -6.04 5.79 8.69
N GLY A 62 -5.25 5.35 7.70
CA GLY A 62 -5.74 5.12 6.35
C GLY A 62 -6.82 4.04 6.27
N PHE A 63 -6.71 2.97 7.06
CA PHE A 63 -7.79 1.98 7.17
C PHE A 63 -8.99 2.54 7.91
N ASP A 64 -8.79 3.25 9.02
CA ASP A 64 -9.89 3.82 9.80
C ASP A 64 -10.72 4.80 8.95
N GLU A 65 -10.07 5.64 8.14
CA GLU A 65 -10.76 6.52 7.19
C GLU A 65 -11.53 5.76 6.12
N TYR A 66 -10.97 4.65 5.62
CA TYR A 66 -11.65 3.80 4.67
C TYR A 66 -12.88 3.11 5.28
N TYR A 67 -12.77 2.54 6.47
CA TYR A 67 -13.90 1.89 7.15
C TYR A 67 -14.98 2.88 7.57
N ALA A 68 -14.60 4.10 7.99
CA ALA A 68 -15.56 5.09 8.46
C ALA A 68 -16.26 5.85 7.32
N LYS A 69 -15.56 6.13 6.22
CA LYS A 69 -16.01 7.07 5.18
C LYS A 69 -15.88 6.54 3.74
N HIS A 70 -15.41 5.30 3.56
CA HIS A 70 -15.03 4.75 2.25
C HIS A 70 -14.03 5.63 1.48
N ASN A 71 -13.19 6.37 2.21
CA ASN A 71 -12.19 7.25 1.63
C ASN A 71 -10.84 6.54 1.56
N LEU A 72 -10.31 6.36 0.36
CA LEU A 72 -9.01 5.73 0.10
C LEU A 72 -7.84 6.73 0.09
N GLY A 73 -8.12 8.04 0.06
CA GLY A 73 -7.11 9.06 -0.24
C GLY A 73 -5.90 9.05 0.69
N ALA A 74 -6.10 8.77 1.98
CA ALA A 74 -5.00 8.67 2.94
C ALA A 74 -4.08 7.46 2.67
N MET A 75 -4.65 6.29 2.37
CA MET A 75 -3.86 5.10 1.98
C MET A 75 -3.17 5.29 0.63
N GLU A 76 -3.89 5.86 -0.35
CA GLU A 76 -3.35 6.18 -1.68
C GLU A 76 -2.12 7.07 -1.58
N LYS A 77 -2.24 8.16 -0.83
CA LYS A 77 -1.13 9.08 -0.61
C LYS A 77 0.06 8.38 0.04
N LEU A 78 -0.18 7.61 1.10
CA LEU A 78 0.88 6.89 1.81
C LEU A 78 1.63 5.93 0.86
N PHE A 79 0.91 5.11 0.10
CA PHE A 79 1.55 4.14 -0.79
C PHE A 79 2.25 4.83 -1.96
N ALA A 80 1.67 5.89 -2.53
CA ALA A 80 2.29 6.68 -3.58
C ALA A 80 3.61 7.29 -3.10
N ASP A 81 3.65 7.87 -1.90
CA ASP A 81 4.86 8.45 -1.31
C ASP A 81 5.97 7.39 -1.19
N TYR A 82 5.62 6.18 -0.73
CA TYR A 82 6.56 5.07 -0.62
C TYR A 82 7.06 4.52 -1.96
N VAL A 83 6.16 4.37 -2.95
CA VAL A 83 6.52 3.90 -4.30
C VAL A 83 7.45 4.90 -4.97
N ASN A 84 7.15 6.19 -4.90
CA ASN A 84 7.99 7.25 -5.47
C ASN A 84 9.38 7.26 -4.84
N ALA A 85 9.46 7.25 -3.50
CA ALA A 85 10.74 7.19 -2.80
C ALA A 85 11.58 5.96 -3.20
N ARG A 86 10.92 4.83 -3.47
CA ARG A 86 11.59 3.61 -3.94
C ARG A 86 12.10 3.73 -5.37
N LEU A 87 11.32 4.34 -6.25
CA LEU A 87 11.72 4.61 -7.64
C LEU A 87 12.87 5.60 -7.71
N ASP A 88 12.82 6.69 -6.94
CA ASP A 88 13.91 7.66 -6.84
C ASP A 88 15.20 6.99 -6.38
N SER A 89 15.12 6.08 -5.40
CA SER A 89 16.28 5.30 -4.96
C SER A 89 16.90 4.46 -6.07
N TYR A 90 16.09 3.90 -6.98
CA TYR A 90 16.60 3.15 -8.14
C TYR A 90 17.22 4.07 -9.20
N LEU A 91 16.60 5.22 -9.48
CA LEU A 91 17.16 6.21 -10.40
C LEU A 91 18.54 6.68 -9.91
N MET A 92 18.66 6.99 -8.62
CA MET A 92 19.95 7.37 -8.00
C MET A 92 21.03 6.29 -8.09
N MET A 93 20.66 5.01 -8.17
CA MET A 93 21.60 3.91 -8.36
C MET A 93 22.09 3.79 -9.80
N LEU A 94 21.28 4.20 -10.78
CA LEU A 94 21.60 4.13 -12.21
C LEU A 94 22.42 5.34 -12.72
N GLU A 95 22.37 6.47 -12.02
CA GLU A 95 23.16 7.67 -12.35
C GLU A 95 24.64 7.58 -11.91
N LYS A 96 25.10 6.39 -11.51
CA LYS A 96 26.50 6.07 -11.20
C LYS A 96 27.14 5.22 -12.28
#